data_AF-A0AAN8PQH8-F1
#
_entry.id   AF-A0AAN8PQH8-F1
#
_cell.length_a   1.000
_cell.length_b   1.000
_cell.length_c   1.000
_cell.angle_alpha   90.00
_cell.angle_beta   90.00
_cell.angle_gamma   90.00
#
_symmetry.space_group_name_H-M   'P 1'
#
loop_
_entity.id
_entity.type
_entity.pdbx_description
1 polymer ?
#
loop_
_entity_poly.entity_id
_entity_poly.type
_entity_poly.pdbx_seq_one_letter_code
_entity_poly.pdbx_strand_id
1 'polypeptide(L)'
;MAKNIVDVYVKMPSGKNVQFDMAYNQTIEALRNLVAAKEDVKPKQIQLKYQGKILNPSSTLNYLGVRPETILKAEILESRTITLRCKLNEDETEDIHIDTLDTTTDLVRTVQNLTTFVNKTIQTKDGVNIIKSEKKLKEVGLSDGDVLTVKELASPAAASSDVPQSAADNFELMDIKSSFDAQGRNVEVAFSFDTTGSMYSYLDTVRTKLKSTCERLLKDIPNIRISLIAHGDYCDQDSSYVIKMVDFTSDVNRLVKFAKDVPGSGGGDTPECYEWVLRKAQTLDWAEDSAKALVVIGDSPPHGVGYTDQQINWHQELELLTGMGVKVYGVHAGGSVGSRLFYEELADRSGGCYIPLQHFDAITDMFLAVCYREASDDQLGEFVQEIEDAGEMTEAKQEIFKRLGETSKEDKEKKPERREIRYSWWNNGTATESLQYLYNEQTDVWSSQRSTNTPSRYIGPTSLSTSGRSKKIRQSFRKKLDTKACVLM
;
A
#
# COMPACT_ATOMS: atom_id res chain seq x y z
N MET A 1 30.37 8.22 -27.15
CA MET A 1 29.05 7.57 -27.23
C MET A 1 28.36 7.81 -25.91
N ALA A 2 27.19 8.47 -25.89
CA ALA A 2 26.46 8.72 -24.66
C ALA A 2 26.09 7.36 -24.01
N LYS A 3 26.43 7.17 -22.74
CA LYS A 3 26.00 5.98 -22.00
C LYS A 3 24.47 6.06 -21.89
N ASN A 4 23.80 5.10 -22.52
CA ASN A 4 22.34 4.99 -22.50
C ASN A 4 21.92 4.38 -21.14
N ILE A 5 22.08 5.16 -20.08
CA ILE A 5 21.76 4.81 -18.69
C ILE A 5 20.32 5.26 -18.38
N VAL A 6 19.62 4.45 -17.61
CA VAL A 6 18.32 4.73 -17.00
C VAL A 6 18.45 4.63 -15.49
N ASP A 7 17.83 5.57 -14.80
CA ASP A 7 17.68 5.54 -13.35
C ASP A 7 16.54 4.58 -13.01
N VAL A 8 16.87 3.45 -12.39
CA VAL A 8 15.88 2.45 -11.98
C VAL A 8 15.66 2.58 -10.48
N TYR A 9 14.43 2.88 -10.08
CA TYR A 9 14.05 2.92 -8.68
C TYR A 9 13.55 1.54 -8.26
N VAL A 10 14.08 1.02 -7.16
CA VAL A 10 13.60 -0.23 -6.56
C VAL A 10 13.16 0.04 -5.13
N LYS A 11 11.89 -0.23 -4.83
CA LYS A 11 11.36 -0.35 -3.49
C LYS A 11 11.89 -1.63 -2.85
N MET A 12 12.80 -1.45 -1.91
CA MET A 12 13.45 -2.52 -1.18
C MET A 12 12.48 -3.20 -0.19
N PRO A 13 12.76 -4.44 0.23
CA PRO A 13 11.99 -5.15 1.24
C PRO A 13 11.87 -4.40 2.58
N SER A 14 12.87 -3.56 2.89
CA SER A 14 12.88 -2.66 4.05
C SER A 14 11.89 -1.48 3.93
N GLY A 15 11.18 -1.33 2.81
CA GLY A 15 10.27 -0.23 2.51
C GLY A 15 10.92 1.02 1.89
N LYS A 16 12.25 1.04 1.72
CA LYS A 16 12.98 2.20 1.17
C LYS A 16 13.07 2.14 -0.35
N ASN A 17 13.00 3.29 -1.02
CA ASN A 17 13.31 3.35 -2.44
C ASN A 17 14.81 3.58 -2.65
N VAL A 18 15.44 2.73 -3.46
CA VAL A 18 16.85 2.83 -3.82
C VAL A 18 16.97 3.02 -5.32
N GLN A 19 17.78 3.99 -5.73
CA GLN A 19 18.16 4.19 -7.12
C GLN A 19 19.33 3.29 -7.53
N PHE A 20 19.24 2.72 -8.73
CA PHE A 20 20.29 1.97 -9.40
C PHE A 20 20.52 2.54 -10.81
N ASP A 21 21.77 2.92 -11.10
CA ASP A 21 22.16 3.41 -12.42
C ASP A 21 22.47 2.21 -13.33
N MET A 22 21.60 1.94 -14.30
CA MET A 22 21.70 0.77 -15.17
C MET A 22 21.60 1.15 -16.64
N ALA A 23 22.29 0.42 -17.52
CA ALA A 23 22.11 0.57 -18.96
C ALA A 23 20.83 -0.13 -19.42
N TYR A 24 20.12 0.45 -20.40
CA TYR A 24 18.87 -0.09 -20.95
C TYR A 24 18.94 -1.54 -21.45
N ASN A 25 20.12 -2.02 -21.83
CA ASN A 25 20.35 -3.39 -22.31
C ASN A 25 20.66 -4.40 -21.19
N GLN A 26 20.79 -3.95 -19.93
CA GLN A 26 20.96 -4.84 -18.80
C GLN A 26 19.65 -5.56 -18.46
N THR A 27 19.79 -6.74 -17.87
CA THR A 27 18.67 -7.63 -17.55
C THR A 27 18.15 -7.43 -16.13
N ILE A 28 16.94 -7.92 -15.87
CA ILE A 28 16.36 -8.00 -14.53
C ILE A 28 17.22 -8.85 -13.59
N GLU A 29 17.88 -9.90 -14.11
CA GLU A 29 18.84 -10.68 -13.32
C GLU A 29 20.02 -9.81 -12.82
N ALA A 30 20.52 -8.90 -13.66
CA ALA A 30 21.59 -7.98 -13.24
C ALA A 30 21.12 -7.05 -12.11
N LEU A 31 19.89 -6.51 -12.22
CA LEU A 31 19.31 -5.70 -11.15
C LEU A 31 19.08 -6.50 -9.87
N ARG A 32 18.58 -7.74 -9.99
CA ARG A 32 18.37 -8.66 -8.86
C ARG A 32 19.65 -8.86 -8.06
N ASN A 33 20.78 -9.06 -8.75
CA ASN A 33 22.08 -9.23 -8.10
C ASN A 33 22.50 -7.98 -7.30
N LEU A 34 22.24 -6.78 -7.84
CA LEU A 34 22.54 -5.52 -7.15
C LEU A 34 21.67 -5.33 -5.91
N VAL A 35 20.37 -5.63 -6.02
CA VAL A 35 19.42 -5.58 -4.91
C VAL A 35 19.80 -6.58 -3.83
N ALA A 36 20.15 -7.82 -4.21
CA ALA A 36 20.54 -8.88 -3.28
C ALA A 36 21.82 -8.53 -2.51
N ALA A 37 22.82 -7.96 -3.20
CA ALA A 37 24.05 -7.49 -2.55
C ALA A 37 23.79 -6.35 -1.54
N LYS A 38 22.78 -5.52 -1.79
CA LYS A 38 22.43 -4.41 -0.90
C LYS A 38 21.65 -4.85 0.35
N GLU A 39 20.85 -5.90 0.22
CA GLU A 39 20.07 -6.52 1.31
C GLU A 39 20.85 -7.62 2.05
N ASP A 40 22.09 -7.91 1.66
CA ASP A 40 22.91 -9.00 2.20
C ASP A 40 22.23 -10.39 2.14
N VAL A 41 21.57 -10.68 1.02
CA VAL A 41 20.90 -11.97 0.76
C VAL A 41 21.33 -12.58 -0.56
N LYS A 42 21.00 -13.86 -0.79
CA LYS A 42 21.30 -14.52 -2.07
C LYS A 42 20.38 -13.98 -3.18
N PRO A 43 20.86 -13.83 -4.43
CA PRO A 43 20.03 -13.37 -5.55
C PRO A 43 18.73 -14.15 -5.73
N LYS A 44 18.76 -15.48 -5.55
CA LYS A 44 17.57 -16.35 -5.64
C LYS A 44 16.48 -16.04 -4.60
N GLN A 45 16.83 -15.36 -3.50
CA GLN A 45 15.89 -14.89 -2.50
C GLN A 45 15.22 -13.58 -2.92
N ILE A 46 15.73 -12.85 -3.90
CA ILE A 46 15.14 -11.60 -4.37
C ILE A 46 14.19 -11.86 -5.54
N GLN A 47 12.92 -11.49 -5.33
CA GLN A 47 11.91 -11.45 -6.37
C GLN A 47 11.62 -10.01 -6.76
N LEU A 48 11.87 -9.67 -8.02
CA LEU A 48 11.55 -8.35 -8.57
C LEU A 48 10.18 -8.36 -9.25
N LYS A 49 9.37 -7.37 -8.92
CA LYS A 49 8.04 -7.14 -9.47
C LYS A 49 7.93 -5.75 -10.07
N TYR A 50 7.09 -5.62 -11.08
CA TYR A 50 6.60 -4.33 -11.58
C TYR A 50 5.08 -4.41 -11.66
N GLN A 51 4.38 -3.46 -11.06
CA GLN A 51 2.90 -3.42 -11.05
C GLN A 51 2.29 -4.78 -10.61
N GLY A 52 2.88 -5.42 -9.59
CA GLY A 52 2.46 -6.73 -9.08
C GLY A 52 2.89 -7.95 -9.91
N LYS A 53 3.35 -7.78 -11.15
CA LYS A 53 3.82 -8.88 -12.03
C LYS A 53 5.27 -9.23 -11.73
N ILE A 54 5.55 -10.52 -11.56
CA ILE A 54 6.93 -11.03 -11.40
C ILE A 54 7.69 -10.82 -12.71
N LEU A 55 8.80 -10.13 -12.63
CA LEU A 55 9.62 -9.83 -13.80
C LEU A 55 10.44 -11.05 -14.21
N ASN A 56 10.44 -11.35 -15.50
CA ASN A 56 11.30 -12.40 -16.05
C ASN A 56 12.78 -11.95 -15.93
N PRO A 57 13.65 -12.72 -15.26
CA PRO A 57 15.05 -12.36 -15.08
C PRO A 57 15.85 -12.16 -16.38
N SER A 58 15.43 -12.79 -17.48
CA SER A 58 16.12 -12.68 -18.78
C SER A 58 15.72 -11.42 -19.57
N SER A 59 14.63 -10.74 -19.19
CA SER A 59 14.17 -9.54 -19.88
C SER A 59 15.12 -8.36 -19.63
N THR A 60 15.34 -7.53 -20.66
CA THR A 60 16.11 -6.28 -20.52
C THR A 60 15.22 -5.13 -20.06
N LEU A 61 15.81 -4.11 -19.43
CA LEU A 61 15.10 -2.90 -19.01
C LEU A 61 14.40 -2.21 -20.18
N ASN A 62 15.05 -2.17 -21.36
CA ASN A 62 14.47 -1.63 -22.59
C ASN A 62 13.25 -2.44 -23.07
N TYR A 63 13.35 -3.76 -23.07
CA TYR A 63 12.26 -4.63 -23.49
C TYR A 63 11.02 -4.46 -22.60
N LEU A 64 11.24 -4.23 -21.30
CA LEU A 64 10.17 -3.95 -20.34
C LEU A 64 9.68 -2.49 -20.37
N GLY A 65 10.29 -1.63 -21.18
CA GLY A 65 9.91 -0.23 -21.28
C GLY A 65 10.16 0.58 -20.00
N VAL A 66 11.15 0.20 -19.18
CA VAL A 66 11.49 0.89 -17.93
C VAL A 66 11.89 2.34 -18.21
N ARG A 67 11.25 3.29 -17.54
CA ARG A 67 11.49 4.75 -17.69
C ARG A 67 12.11 5.35 -16.41
N PRO A 68 12.69 6.55 -16.48
CA PRO A 68 13.30 7.26 -15.32
C PRO A 68 12.42 7.49 -14.08
N GLU A 69 11.15 7.11 -14.12
CA GLU A 69 10.17 7.21 -13.04
C GLU A 69 9.61 5.84 -12.60
N THR A 70 10.07 4.75 -13.22
CA THR A 70 9.58 3.40 -12.95
C THR A 70 10.11 2.89 -11.62
N ILE A 71 9.19 2.60 -10.70
CA ILE A 71 9.50 1.96 -9.42
C ILE A 71 9.21 0.46 -9.52
N LEU A 72 10.27 -0.34 -9.41
CA LEU A 72 10.20 -1.79 -9.25
C LEU A 72 10.10 -2.13 -7.78
N LYS A 73 9.51 -3.28 -7.42
CA LYS A 73 9.43 -3.76 -6.03
C LYS A 73 10.29 -4.99 -5.87
N ALA A 74 11.10 -5.04 -4.82
CA ALA A 74 11.85 -6.21 -4.41
C ALA A 74 11.20 -6.88 -3.19
N GLU A 75 11.09 -8.19 -3.23
CA GLU A 75 10.61 -9.01 -2.11
C GLU A 75 11.65 -10.08 -1.77
N ILE A 76 11.87 -10.32 -0.47
CA ILE A 76 12.71 -11.42 0.00
C ILE A 76 11.83 -12.65 0.16
N LEU A 77 12.14 -13.69 -0.60
CA LEU A 77 11.57 -15.02 -0.45
C LEU A 77 12.25 -15.71 0.73
N GLU A 78 11.44 -16.27 1.63
CA GLU A 78 11.93 -17.15 2.67
C GLU A 78 12.50 -18.42 2.05
N SER A 79 13.79 -18.68 2.33
CA SER A 79 14.48 -19.91 1.96
C SER A 79 14.81 -20.70 3.21
N ARG A 80 14.55 -22.00 3.19
CA ARG A 80 15.08 -22.95 4.18
C ARG A 80 15.95 -23.98 3.47
N THR A 81 17.01 -24.43 4.14
CA THR A 81 17.76 -25.61 3.71
C THR A 81 16.99 -26.85 4.18
N ILE A 82 16.75 -27.77 3.25
CA ILE A 82 16.17 -29.08 3.54
C ILE A 82 17.23 -30.16 3.28
N THR A 83 17.12 -31.26 4.02
CA THR A 83 17.96 -32.44 3.87
C THR A 83 17.16 -33.52 3.16
N LEU A 84 17.62 -33.94 1.99
CA LEU A 84 17.01 -35.02 1.21
C LEU A 84 17.90 -36.27 1.30
N ARG A 85 17.31 -37.43 1.57
CA ARG A 85 18.03 -38.70 1.63
C ARG A 85 18.06 -39.33 0.26
N CYS A 86 19.21 -39.34 -0.40
CA CYS A 86 19.37 -39.89 -1.74
C CYS A 86 19.93 -41.30 -1.66
N LYS A 87 19.09 -42.29 -1.99
CA LYS A 87 19.51 -43.68 -2.15
C LYS A 87 20.15 -43.85 -3.53
N LEU A 88 21.48 -43.96 -3.53
CA LEU A 88 22.30 -44.07 -4.75
C LEU A 88 22.30 -45.50 -5.29
N ASN A 89 22.40 -46.49 -4.40
CA ASN A 89 22.41 -47.94 -4.67
C ASN A 89 21.68 -48.69 -3.53
N GLU A 90 21.56 -50.03 -3.57
CA GLU A 90 20.83 -50.81 -2.54
C GLU A 90 21.34 -50.56 -1.10
N ASP A 91 22.64 -50.34 -0.94
CA ASP A 91 23.34 -50.19 0.35
C ASP A 91 23.86 -48.78 0.64
N GLU A 92 23.69 -47.83 -0.29
CA GLU A 92 24.33 -46.51 -0.22
C GLU A 92 23.28 -45.40 -0.22
N THR A 93 23.25 -44.61 0.86
CA THR A 93 22.36 -43.45 1.02
C THR A 93 23.18 -42.26 1.49
N GLU A 94 23.03 -41.13 0.79
CA GLU A 94 23.75 -39.88 1.06
C GLU A 94 22.77 -38.75 1.34
N ASP A 95 23.14 -37.87 2.28
CA ASP A 95 22.32 -36.73 2.67
C ASP A 95 22.65 -35.50 1.82
N ILE A 96 21.66 -35.05 1.05
CA ILE A 96 21.78 -33.91 0.15
C ILE A 96 21.13 -32.69 0.78
N HIS A 97 21.92 -31.64 0.94
CA HIS A 97 21.47 -30.38 1.50
C HIS A 97 21.14 -29.43 0.35
N ILE A 98 19.88 -29.02 0.25
CA ILE A 98 19.42 -28.16 -0.84
C ILE A 98 18.48 -27.08 -0.33
N ASP A 99 18.50 -25.92 -0.98
CA ASP A 99 17.63 -24.81 -0.62
C ASP A 99 16.25 -24.98 -1.26
N THR A 100 15.18 -24.67 -0.54
CA THR A 100 13.81 -24.71 -1.09
C THR A 100 13.58 -23.82 -2.32
N LEU A 101 14.44 -22.81 -2.54
CA LEU A 101 14.38 -21.95 -3.72
C LEU A 101 15.22 -22.49 -4.90
N ASP A 102 15.98 -23.56 -4.73
CA ASP A 102 16.73 -24.21 -5.82
C ASP A 102 15.77 -24.93 -6.79
N THR A 103 16.25 -25.14 -8.00
CA THR A 103 15.48 -25.78 -9.08
C THR A 103 15.67 -27.30 -9.07
N THR A 104 14.77 -28.01 -9.76
CA THR A 104 15.00 -29.43 -10.05
C THR A 104 16.28 -29.69 -10.85
N THR A 105 16.73 -28.74 -11.67
CA THR A 105 18.02 -28.81 -12.36
C THR A 105 19.20 -28.80 -11.38
N ASP A 106 19.15 -27.95 -10.35
CA ASP A 106 20.17 -27.88 -9.31
C ASP A 106 20.21 -29.15 -8.47
N LEU A 107 19.05 -29.69 -8.09
CA LEU A 107 18.96 -30.98 -7.41
C LEU A 107 19.59 -32.11 -8.23
N VAL A 108 19.23 -32.22 -9.51
CA VAL A 108 19.80 -33.25 -10.39
C VAL A 108 21.31 -33.06 -10.53
N ARG A 109 21.81 -31.82 -10.65
CA ARG A 109 23.25 -31.54 -10.71
C ARG A 109 23.96 -31.97 -9.42
N THR A 110 23.38 -31.69 -8.25
CA THR A 110 23.95 -32.11 -6.96
C THR A 110 24.04 -33.62 -6.86
N VAL A 111 22.98 -34.35 -7.24
CA VAL A 111 23.00 -35.83 -7.29
C VAL A 111 24.01 -36.34 -8.32
N GLN A 112 24.11 -35.70 -9.49
CA GLN A 112 25.07 -36.04 -10.55
C GLN A 112 26.53 -35.92 -10.11
N ASN A 113 26.83 -35.04 -9.15
CA ASN A 113 28.19 -34.88 -8.63
C ASN A 113 28.55 -35.95 -7.57
N LEU A 114 27.55 -36.62 -6.98
CA LEU A 114 27.75 -37.65 -5.96
C LEU A 114 27.94 -39.05 -6.54
N THR A 115 27.50 -39.30 -7.78
CA THR A 115 27.57 -40.63 -8.40
C THR A 115 27.79 -40.56 -9.91
N THR A 116 28.22 -41.66 -10.53
CA THR A 116 28.26 -41.78 -11.99
C THR A 116 26.83 -41.82 -12.52
N PHE A 117 26.41 -40.75 -13.19
CA PHE A 117 25.03 -40.52 -13.63
C PHE A 117 24.87 -40.75 -15.15
N VAL A 118 25.10 -41.98 -15.59
CA VAL A 118 24.85 -42.41 -16.98
C VAL A 118 23.59 -43.28 -16.98
N ASN A 119 22.62 -42.97 -17.85
CA ASN A 119 21.34 -43.70 -17.95
C ASN A 119 20.59 -43.85 -16.62
N LYS A 120 20.62 -42.85 -15.74
CA LYS A 120 19.90 -42.88 -14.46
C LYS A 120 18.81 -41.80 -14.39
N THR A 121 17.71 -42.09 -13.72
CA THR A 121 16.69 -41.11 -13.30
C THR A 121 16.60 -41.04 -11.78
N ILE A 122 16.15 -39.90 -11.29
CA ILE A 122 15.86 -39.68 -9.87
C ILE A 122 14.35 -39.79 -9.71
N GLN A 123 13.89 -40.62 -8.77
CA GLN A 123 12.48 -40.80 -8.44
C GLN A 123 12.19 -40.37 -7.01
N THR A 124 11.04 -39.77 -6.79
CA THR A 124 10.48 -39.58 -5.45
C THR A 124 9.99 -40.91 -4.87
N LYS A 125 9.69 -40.95 -3.57
CA LYS A 125 9.06 -42.11 -2.92
C LYS A 125 7.76 -42.58 -3.61
N ASP A 126 7.04 -41.65 -4.22
CA ASP A 126 5.77 -41.90 -4.92
C ASP A 126 5.97 -42.36 -6.38
N GLY A 127 7.23 -42.60 -6.80
CA GLY A 127 7.57 -43.09 -8.14
C GLY A 127 7.61 -42.00 -9.22
N VAL A 128 7.48 -40.72 -8.86
CA VAL A 128 7.52 -39.61 -9.81
C VAL A 128 8.96 -39.32 -10.22
N ASN A 129 9.22 -39.29 -11.53
CA ASN A 129 10.53 -38.93 -12.07
C ASN A 129 10.80 -37.42 -11.92
N ILE A 130 11.93 -37.07 -11.31
CA ILE A 130 12.43 -35.70 -11.27
C ILE A 130 13.22 -35.45 -12.57
N ILE A 131 12.68 -34.55 -13.39
CA ILE A 131 13.28 -34.08 -14.64
C ILE A 131 13.94 -32.71 -14.43
N LYS A 132 15.03 -32.45 -15.16
CA LYS A 132 15.70 -31.14 -15.15
C LYS A 132 14.73 -30.07 -15.69
N SER A 133 14.32 -29.16 -14.82
CA SER A 133 13.43 -28.05 -15.14
C SER A 133 13.68 -26.87 -14.21
N GLU A 134 13.16 -25.71 -14.60
CA GLU A 134 13.21 -24.48 -13.78
C GLU A 134 12.18 -24.45 -12.64
N LYS A 135 11.45 -25.56 -12.42
CA LYS A 135 10.51 -25.66 -11.30
C LYS A 135 11.26 -25.63 -9.97
N LYS A 136 10.79 -24.80 -9.04
CA LYS A 136 11.32 -24.72 -7.67
C LYS A 136 10.95 -25.99 -6.90
N LEU A 137 11.83 -26.43 -5.99
CA LEU A 137 11.60 -27.66 -5.23
C LEU A 137 10.32 -27.63 -4.37
N LYS A 138 9.93 -26.45 -3.88
CA LYS A 138 8.64 -26.25 -3.19
C LYS A 138 7.43 -26.64 -4.04
N GLU A 139 7.49 -26.43 -5.36
CA GLU A 139 6.40 -26.75 -6.30
C GLU A 139 6.32 -28.25 -6.62
N VAL A 140 7.43 -28.97 -6.43
CA VAL A 140 7.51 -30.43 -6.62
C VAL A 140 7.03 -31.19 -5.37
N GLY A 141 6.74 -30.48 -4.28
CA GLY A 141 6.21 -31.07 -3.04
C GLY A 141 7.26 -31.79 -2.19
N LEU A 142 8.55 -31.63 -2.47
CA LEU A 142 9.64 -32.22 -1.69
C LEU A 142 9.79 -31.50 -0.35
N SER A 143 9.83 -32.28 0.72
CA SER A 143 9.92 -31.84 2.10
C SER A 143 11.20 -32.34 2.76
N ASP A 144 11.53 -31.77 3.91
CA ASP A 144 12.69 -32.18 4.71
C ASP A 144 12.60 -33.65 5.11
N GLY A 145 13.68 -34.40 4.89
CA GLY A 145 13.79 -35.83 5.16
C GLY A 145 13.21 -36.76 4.08
N ASP A 146 12.66 -36.23 2.99
CA ASP A 146 12.17 -37.04 1.88
C ASP A 146 13.28 -37.88 1.24
N VAL A 147 12.89 -39.06 0.77
CA VAL A 147 13.81 -40.04 0.17
C VAL A 147 13.69 -39.99 -1.35
N LEU A 148 14.84 -39.85 -2.01
CA LEU A 148 14.99 -39.92 -3.46
C LEU A 148 15.70 -41.22 -3.83
N THR A 149 15.21 -41.93 -4.85
CA THR A 149 15.85 -43.14 -5.37
C THR A 149 16.44 -42.88 -6.73
N VAL A 150 17.72 -43.19 -6.92
CA VAL A 150 18.33 -43.17 -8.25
C VAL A 150 18.13 -44.54 -8.91
N LYS A 151 17.43 -44.59 -10.05
CA LYS A 151 17.19 -45.82 -10.81
C LYS A 151 17.87 -45.77 -12.17
N GLU A 152 18.32 -46.94 -12.64
CA GLU A 152 18.85 -47.09 -13.98
C GLU A 152 17.70 -47.24 -15.00
N LEU A 153 17.76 -46.51 -16.12
CA LEU A 153 16.84 -46.65 -17.23
C LEU A 153 17.24 -47.88 -18.05
N ALA A 154 16.32 -48.86 -18.10
CA ALA A 154 16.41 -49.93 -19.08
C ALA A 154 16.27 -49.36 -20.51
N SER A 155 17.11 -49.83 -21.43
CA SER A 155 17.02 -49.51 -22.86
C SER A 155 15.71 -50.04 -23.46
N PRO A 156 15.07 -49.37 -24.44
CA PRO A 156 13.68 -49.67 -24.79
C PRO A 156 13.57 -50.93 -25.67
N ALA A 157 12.82 -51.92 -25.17
CA ALA A 157 12.24 -52.98 -25.99
C ALA A 157 10.72 -52.98 -25.83
N ALA A 158 10.04 -52.73 -26.95
CA ALA A 158 8.66 -53.08 -27.33
C ALA A 158 7.49 -52.75 -26.39
N ALA A 159 6.50 -52.06 -26.97
CA ALA A 159 5.22 -51.69 -26.40
C ALA A 159 4.31 -52.87 -26.02
N SER A 160 3.46 -52.67 -25.01
CA SER A 160 2.06 -53.10 -25.08
C SER A 160 1.16 -52.21 -24.22
N SER A 161 0.00 -51.91 -24.80
CA SER A 161 -1.17 -51.20 -24.28
C SER A 161 -1.70 -51.76 -22.96
N ASP A 162 -2.15 -50.85 -22.07
CA ASP A 162 -3.49 -50.91 -21.44
C ASP A 162 -3.74 -49.62 -20.64
N VAL A 163 -4.88 -48.96 -20.90
CA VAL A 163 -5.36 -47.75 -20.22
C VAL A 163 -6.60 -48.12 -19.41
N PRO A 164 -6.67 -47.83 -18.09
CA PRO A 164 -7.94 -47.82 -17.38
C PRO A 164 -8.56 -46.42 -17.32
N GLN A 165 -9.80 -46.34 -17.81
CA GLN A 165 -10.75 -45.24 -17.63
C GLN A 165 -11.15 -45.08 -16.15
N SER A 166 -10.84 -43.95 -15.53
CA SER A 166 -11.58 -43.43 -14.36
C SER A 166 -11.37 -41.94 -14.05
N ALA A 167 -10.88 -41.13 -15.00
CA ALA A 167 -10.63 -39.69 -14.80
C ALA A 167 -11.67 -38.76 -15.45
N ALA A 168 -12.59 -39.27 -16.28
CA ALA A 168 -13.42 -38.42 -17.14
C ALA A 168 -14.55 -37.66 -16.40
N ASP A 169 -15.11 -38.23 -15.33
CA ASP A 169 -16.25 -37.60 -14.63
C ASP A 169 -15.84 -36.46 -13.68
N ASN A 170 -14.54 -36.35 -13.34
CA ASN A 170 -14.02 -35.26 -12.51
C ASN A 170 -13.55 -34.03 -13.31
N PHE A 171 -13.29 -34.18 -14.62
CA PHE A 171 -12.89 -33.05 -15.47
C PHE A 171 -14.08 -32.16 -15.85
N GLU A 172 -15.26 -32.73 -16.14
CA GLU A 172 -16.46 -31.93 -16.42
C GLU A 172 -16.94 -31.12 -15.20
N LEU A 173 -16.85 -31.69 -13.99
CA LEU A 173 -17.26 -30.97 -12.76
C LEU A 173 -16.28 -29.84 -12.37
N MET A 174 -14.99 -29.99 -12.70
CA MET A 174 -13.98 -28.94 -12.51
C MET A 174 -14.06 -27.85 -13.58
N ASP A 175 -14.34 -28.22 -14.84
CA ASP A 175 -14.53 -27.24 -15.92
C ASP A 175 -15.83 -26.44 -15.72
N ILE A 176 -16.92 -27.07 -15.25
CA ILE A 176 -18.15 -26.35 -14.87
C ILE A 176 -17.89 -25.42 -13.67
N LYS A 177 -17.13 -25.84 -12.65
CA LYS A 177 -16.75 -24.94 -11.54
C LYS A 177 -15.81 -23.80 -11.96
N SER A 178 -14.90 -24.05 -12.89
CA SER A 178 -14.01 -23.01 -13.44
C SER A 178 -14.75 -22.03 -14.36
N SER A 179 -15.85 -22.48 -14.99
CA SER A 179 -16.76 -21.63 -15.76
C SER A 179 -17.65 -20.74 -14.88
N PHE A 180 -17.64 -20.96 -13.56
CA PHE A 180 -18.36 -20.17 -12.56
C PHE A 180 -17.50 -19.14 -11.81
N ASP A 181 -16.22 -18.94 -12.15
CA ASP A 181 -15.35 -18.00 -11.40
C ASP A 181 -14.48 -17.09 -12.28
N ALA A 182 -15.07 -16.62 -13.38
CA ALA A 182 -14.52 -15.53 -14.20
C ALA A 182 -15.41 -14.28 -14.16
N GLN A 183 -15.99 -13.93 -13.01
CA GLN A 183 -16.85 -12.75 -12.87
C GLN A 183 -16.67 -12.04 -11.52
N GLY A 184 -15.47 -11.50 -11.28
CA GLY A 184 -15.24 -10.54 -10.21
C GLY A 184 -13.99 -9.73 -10.51
N ARG A 185 -14.10 -8.40 -10.54
CA ARG A 185 -12.93 -7.52 -10.59
C ARG A 185 -12.17 -7.70 -9.27
N ASN A 186 -10.85 -7.86 -9.30
CA ASN A 186 -10.07 -7.85 -8.05
C ASN A 186 -10.32 -6.50 -7.36
N VAL A 187 -10.70 -6.51 -6.09
CA VAL A 187 -11.00 -5.28 -5.36
C VAL A 187 -9.99 -5.09 -4.25
N GLU A 188 -9.42 -3.89 -4.18
CA GLU A 188 -8.47 -3.51 -3.15
C GLU A 188 -8.92 -2.23 -2.49
N VAL A 189 -9.20 -2.32 -1.19
CA VAL A 189 -9.67 -1.18 -0.41
C VAL A 189 -8.76 -0.96 0.78
N ALA A 190 -8.14 0.20 0.85
CA ALA A 190 -7.38 0.64 2.02
C ALA A 190 -8.25 1.61 2.83
N PHE A 191 -8.44 1.34 4.12
CA PHE A 191 -9.16 2.24 5.02
C PHE A 191 -8.17 2.97 5.92
N SER A 192 -8.12 4.29 5.81
CA SER A 192 -7.40 5.14 6.76
C SER A 192 -8.35 5.69 7.80
N PHE A 193 -8.02 5.44 9.06
CA PHE A 193 -8.73 5.95 10.23
C PHE A 193 -7.87 6.99 10.92
N ASP A 194 -8.44 8.18 11.06
CA ASP A 194 -8.01 9.13 12.07
C ASP A 194 -8.30 8.51 13.45
N THR A 195 -7.24 8.35 14.24
CA THR A 195 -7.29 7.74 15.56
C THR A 195 -7.22 8.75 16.70
N THR A 196 -7.41 10.03 16.43
CA THR A 196 -7.33 11.10 17.41
C THR A 196 -8.55 11.08 18.34
N GLY A 197 -8.48 11.84 19.44
CA GLY A 197 -9.48 11.81 20.50
C GLY A 197 -10.91 12.10 20.06
N SER A 198 -11.11 12.94 19.02
CA SER A 198 -12.45 13.25 18.49
C SER A 198 -13.09 12.08 17.74
N MET A 199 -12.28 11.14 17.25
CA MET A 199 -12.72 10.00 16.44
C MET A 199 -13.06 8.74 17.24
N TYR A 200 -12.81 8.73 18.56
CA TYR A 200 -12.94 7.53 19.40
C TYR A 200 -14.33 6.85 19.34
N SER A 201 -15.41 7.63 19.27
CA SER A 201 -16.78 7.10 19.18
C SER A 201 -17.01 6.26 17.90
N TYR A 202 -16.37 6.64 16.80
CA TYR A 202 -16.40 5.88 15.55
C TYR A 202 -15.52 4.63 15.65
N LEU A 203 -14.33 4.74 16.25
CA LEU A 203 -13.37 3.64 16.37
C LEU A 203 -13.91 2.47 17.21
N ASP A 204 -14.63 2.75 18.31
CA ASP A 204 -15.18 1.70 19.17
C ASP A 204 -16.21 0.83 18.42
N THR A 205 -17.04 1.47 17.59
CA THR A 205 -18.02 0.78 16.74
C THR A 205 -17.31 -0.07 15.69
N VAL A 206 -16.30 0.50 15.02
CA VAL A 206 -15.49 -0.21 14.01
C VAL A 206 -14.82 -1.42 14.65
N ARG A 207 -14.09 -1.26 15.76
CA ARG A 207 -13.40 -2.36 16.45
C ARG A 207 -14.33 -3.50 16.83
N THR A 208 -15.57 -3.19 17.21
CA THR A 208 -16.58 -4.18 17.61
C THR A 208 -17.12 -4.96 16.42
N LYS A 209 -17.40 -4.28 15.30
CA LYS A 209 -18.07 -4.88 14.13
C LYS A 209 -17.14 -5.28 12.98
N LEU A 210 -15.87 -4.88 13.01
CA LEU A 210 -14.91 -5.09 11.92
C LEU A 210 -14.79 -6.56 11.51
N LYS A 211 -14.82 -7.48 12.50
CA LYS A 211 -14.72 -8.91 12.23
C LYS A 211 -15.87 -9.38 11.33
N SER A 212 -17.11 -9.12 11.73
CA SER A 212 -18.29 -9.50 10.95
C SER A 212 -18.34 -8.81 9.59
N THR A 213 -17.92 -7.53 9.52
CA THR A 213 -17.86 -6.80 8.26
C THR A 213 -16.84 -7.40 7.29
N CYS A 214 -15.63 -7.73 7.75
CA CYS A 214 -14.62 -8.36 6.90
C CYS A 214 -15.04 -9.77 6.48
N GLU A 215 -15.58 -10.59 7.39
CA GLU A 215 -16.08 -11.94 7.05
C GLU A 215 -17.17 -11.89 5.98
N ARG A 216 -18.06 -10.89 6.05
CA ARG A 216 -19.08 -10.65 5.02
C ARG A 216 -18.45 -10.22 3.70
N LEU A 217 -17.57 -9.23 3.69
CA LEU A 217 -16.90 -8.75 2.48
C LEU A 217 -16.14 -9.84 1.73
N LEU A 218 -15.38 -10.67 2.44
CA LEU A 218 -14.62 -11.75 1.84
C LEU A 218 -15.49 -12.88 1.28
N LYS A 219 -16.70 -13.03 1.83
CA LYS A 219 -17.70 -13.98 1.32
C LYS A 219 -18.36 -13.45 0.05
N ASP A 220 -18.71 -12.16 0.03
CA ASP A 220 -19.53 -11.58 -1.02
C ASP A 220 -18.69 -11.09 -2.22
N ILE A 221 -17.44 -10.67 -1.98
CA ILE A 221 -16.53 -10.17 -3.02
C ILE A 221 -15.31 -11.11 -3.11
N PRO A 222 -15.28 -12.04 -4.09
CA PRO A 222 -14.13 -12.91 -4.32
C PRO A 222 -12.85 -12.08 -4.56
N ASN A 223 -11.74 -12.52 -3.98
CA ASN A 223 -10.41 -11.89 -4.13
C ASN A 223 -10.28 -10.46 -3.60
N ILE A 224 -11.19 -9.99 -2.73
CA ILE A 224 -10.99 -8.71 -2.04
C ILE A 224 -9.76 -8.77 -1.12
N ARG A 225 -8.91 -7.73 -1.20
CA ARG A 225 -7.83 -7.48 -0.24
C ARG A 225 -8.08 -6.17 0.48
N ILE A 226 -7.94 -6.17 1.80
CA ILE A 226 -8.18 -5.00 2.64
C ILE A 226 -6.87 -4.59 3.30
N SER A 227 -6.62 -3.29 3.36
CA SER A 227 -5.55 -2.68 4.14
C SER A 227 -6.17 -1.72 5.18
N LEU A 228 -5.54 -1.62 6.35
CA LEU A 228 -5.93 -0.64 7.38
C LEU A 228 -4.74 0.27 7.67
N ILE A 229 -5.00 1.56 7.70
CA ILE A 229 -4.08 2.61 8.11
C ILE A 229 -4.71 3.29 9.33
N ALA A 230 -3.92 3.48 10.38
CA ALA A 230 -4.29 4.25 11.56
C ALA A 230 -3.31 5.41 11.67
N HIS A 231 -3.82 6.63 11.81
CA HIS A 231 -2.99 7.83 11.89
C HIS A 231 -3.45 8.76 13.01
N GLY A 232 -2.47 9.33 13.72
CA GLY A 232 -2.67 10.44 14.66
C GLY A 232 -2.09 11.72 14.08
N ASP A 233 -1.37 12.48 14.90
CA ASP A 233 -0.56 13.61 14.42
C ASP A 233 0.94 13.43 14.66
N TYR A 234 1.75 14.31 14.10
CA TYR A 234 3.19 14.36 14.34
C TYR A 234 3.54 14.57 15.82
N CYS A 235 2.70 15.28 16.59
CA CYS A 235 2.90 15.45 18.02
C CYS A 235 2.77 14.13 18.81
N ASP A 236 2.12 13.11 18.23
CA ASP A 236 1.91 11.82 18.86
C ASP A 236 3.11 10.87 18.76
N GLN A 237 4.18 11.26 18.05
CA GLN A 237 5.37 10.42 17.83
C GLN A 237 5.96 9.85 19.13
N ASP A 238 5.93 10.62 20.23
CA ASP A 238 6.54 10.28 21.52
C ASP A 238 5.51 9.72 22.53
N SER A 239 4.22 9.95 22.28
CA SER A 239 3.13 9.53 23.18
C SER A 239 2.50 8.21 22.77
N SER A 240 2.36 7.98 21.46
CA SER A 240 1.65 6.83 20.90
C SER A 240 2.23 6.41 19.55
N TYR A 241 1.87 7.06 18.45
CA TYR A 241 2.41 6.87 17.10
C TYR A 241 1.88 7.94 16.15
N VAL A 242 2.62 8.22 15.07
CA VAL A 242 2.12 9.07 13.97
C VAL A 242 1.28 8.25 12.99
N ILE A 243 1.80 7.11 12.53
CA ILE A 243 1.08 6.21 11.62
C ILE A 243 1.42 4.74 11.88
N LYS A 244 0.42 3.87 11.74
CA LYS A 244 0.57 2.41 11.70
C LYS A 244 -0.25 1.87 10.54
N MET A 245 0.23 0.83 9.87
CA MET A 245 -0.49 0.24 8.75
C MET A 245 -0.31 -1.27 8.67
N VAL A 246 -1.33 -1.95 8.16
CA VAL A 246 -1.26 -3.33 7.69
C VAL A 246 -1.44 -3.33 6.17
N ASP A 247 -0.50 -3.95 5.47
CA ASP A 247 -0.58 -4.08 4.01
C ASP A 247 -1.77 -4.95 3.58
N PHE A 248 -2.10 -4.93 2.29
CA PHE A 248 -3.23 -5.66 1.73
C PHE A 248 -3.22 -7.14 2.10
N THR A 249 -4.31 -7.58 2.72
CA THR A 249 -4.49 -8.95 3.17
C THR A 249 -5.94 -9.39 3.04
N SER A 250 -6.14 -10.69 2.84
CA SER A 250 -7.45 -11.36 2.96
C SER A 250 -7.55 -12.17 4.27
N ASP A 251 -6.60 -12.00 5.19
CA ASP A 251 -6.66 -12.59 6.53
C ASP A 251 -7.43 -11.67 7.49
N VAL A 252 -8.68 -12.03 7.76
CA VAL A 252 -9.56 -11.34 8.71
C VAL A 252 -8.93 -11.24 10.11
N ASN A 253 -8.25 -12.29 10.59
CA ASN A 253 -7.67 -12.27 11.92
C ASN A 253 -6.54 -11.25 12.02
N ARG A 254 -5.76 -11.09 10.95
CA ARG A 254 -4.70 -10.07 10.89
C ARG A 254 -5.30 -8.65 10.94
N LEU A 255 -6.39 -8.39 10.21
CA LEU A 255 -7.10 -7.10 10.22
C LEU A 255 -7.71 -6.80 11.59
N VAL A 256 -8.41 -7.78 12.18
CA VAL A 256 -9.03 -7.66 13.50
C VAL A 256 -7.99 -7.47 14.60
N LYS A 257 -6.87 -8.21 14.53
CA LYS A 257 -5.77 -8.06 15.46
C LYS A 257 -5.18 -6.65 15.37
N PHE A 258 -4.89 -6.16 14.16
CA PHE A 258 -4.40 -4.81 13.95
C PHE A 258 -5.34 -3.76 14.57
N ALA A 259 -6.64 -3.81 14.26
CA ALA A 259 -7.61 -2.84 14.77
C ALA A 259 -7.76 -2.85 16.31
N LYS A 260 -7.56 -4.01 16.95
CA LYS A 260 -7.58 -4.16 18.41
C LYS A 260 -6.29 -3.70 19.08
N ASP A 261 -5.15 -3.98 18.47
CA ASP A 261 -3.82 -3.72 19.04
C ASP A 261 -3.38 -2.27 18.84
N VAL A 262 -3.92 -1.59 17.83
CA VAL A 262 -3.63 -0.17 17.57
C VAL A 262 -4.33 0.70 18.61
N PRO A 263 -3.61 1.47 19.44
CA PRO A 263 -4.22 2.36 20.42
C PRO A 263 -4.81 3.61 19.75
N GLY A 264 -5.64 4.36 20.48
CA GLY A 264 -5.97 5.74 20.08
C GLY A 264 -4.75 6.67 20.20
N SER A 265 -4.80 7.79 19.50
CA SER A 265 -3.79 8.85 19.51
C SER A 265 -4.38 10.16 20.06
N GLY A 266 -3.52 11.13 20.38
CA GLY A 266 -3.92 12.38 21.02
C GLY A 266 -4.38 13.47 20.05
N GLY A 267 -3.76 13.57 18.87
CA GLY A 267 -3.98 14.65 17.90
C GLY A 267 -3.31 15.96 18.31
N GLY A 268 -3.52 16.40 19.55
CA GLY A 268 -2.83 17.55 20.15
C GLY A 268 -3.26 18.90 19.57
N ASP A 269 -2.91 19.18 18.32
CA ASP A 269 -3.36 20.32 17.52
C ASP A 269 -4.33 19.91 16.39
N THR A 270 -4.94 20.90 15.76
CA THR A 270 -5.62 20.73 14.46
C THR A 270 -4.89 21.70 13.53
N PRO A 271 -4.47 21.33 12.30
CA PRO A 271 -4.77 20.11 11.49
C PRO A 271 -4.17 18.78 11.97
N GLU A 272 -4.37 17.69 11.21
CA GLU A 272 -3.82 16.33 11.46
C GLU A 272 -3.02 15.82 10.23
N CYS A 273 -2.29 14.71 10.33
CA CYS A 273 -1.30 14.28 9.31
C CYS A 273 -1.86 13.57 8.05
N TYR A 274 -3.01 13.99 7.51
CA TYR A 274 -3.61 13.34 6.32
C TYR A 274 -2.73 13.38 5.07
N GLU A 275 -1.89 14.40 4.90
CA GLU A 275 -0.93 14.47 3.81
C GLU A 275 0.10 13.32 3.89
N TRP A 276 0.46 12.91 5.11
CA TRP A 276 1.33 11.76 5.35
C TRP A 276 0.62 10.44 5.07
N VAL A 277 -0.68 10.34 5.37
CA VAL A 277 -1.52 9.19 5.01
C VAL A 277 -1.48 8.96 3.50
N LEU A 278 -1.68 10.00 2.69
CA LEU A 278 -1.67 9.85 1.22
C LEU A 278 -0.32 9.36 0.71
N ARG A 279 0.79 9.89 1.24
CA ARG A 279 2.15 9.43 0.94
C ARG A 279 2.34 7.97 1.34
N LYS A 280 1.93 7.58 2.55
CA LYS A 280 2.08 6.20 3.03
C LYS A 280 1.17 5.22 2.30
N ALA A 281 -0.01 5.63 1.86
CA ALA A 281 -0.90 4.79 1.05
C ALA A 281 -0.27 4.41 -0.31
N GLN A 282 0.58 5.26 -0.90
CA GLN A 282 1.35 4.90 -2.11
C GLN A 282 2.32 3.73 -1.86
N THR A 283 2.70 3.52 -0.60
CA THR A 283 3.59 2.43 -0.20
C THR A 283 2.85 1.10 0.06
N LEU A 284 1.54 1.02 -0.10
CA LEU A 284 0.82 -0.25 -0.04
C LEU A 284 1.03 -1.09 -1.32
N ASP A 285 0.81 -2.40 -1.23
CA ASP A 285 1.01 -3.35 -2.33
C ASP A 285 -0.19 -3.45 -3.28
N TRP A 286 -0.59 -2.33 -3.89
CA TRP A 286 -1.68 -2.26 -4.86
C TRP A 286 -1.41 -3.15 -6.10
N ALA A 287 -2.35 -4.00 -6.49
CA ALA A 287 -2.31 -4.82 -7.70
C ALA A 287 -2.74 -4.01 -8.93
N GLU A 288 -2.09 -4.19 -10.08
CA GLU A 288 -2.42 -3.41 -11.29
C GLU A 288 -3.86 -3.60 -11.75
N ASP A 289 -4.30 -4.86 -11.84
CA ASP A 289 -5.60 -5.26 -12.41
C ASP A 289 -6.75 -5.25 -11.39
N SER A 290 -6.65 -4.42 -10.35
CA SER A 290 -7.69 -4.23 -9.33
C SER A 290 -8.47 -2.92 -9.49
N ALA A 291 -9.74 -2.92 -9.06
CA ALA A 291 -10.37 -1.71 -8.56
C ALA A 291 -9.67 -1.29 -7.27
N LYS A 292 -9.20 -0.05 -7.21
CA LYS A 292 -8.42 0.48 -6.08
C LYS A 292 -9.15 1.64 -5.45
N ALA A 293 -9.41 1.53 -4.15
CA ALA A 293 -9.98 2.62 -3.37
C ALA A 293 -9.21 2.84 -2.07
N LEU A 294 -8.84 4.10 -1.82
CA LEU A 294 -8.40 4.57 -0.51
C LEU A 294 -9.58 5.30 0.15
N VAL A 295 -10.02 4.85 1.31
CA VAL A 295 -11.09 5.48 2.08
C VAL A 295 -10.45 6.24 3.24
N VAL A 296 -10.47 7.57 3.18
CA VAL A 296 -9.89 8.45 4.20
C VAL A 296 -11.01 8.89 5.14
N ILE A 297 -10.93 8.47 6.40
CA ILE A 297 -11.98 8.68 7.42
C ILE A 297 -11.44 9.57 8.53
N GLY A 298 -12.10 10.70 8.77
CA GLY A 298 -11.75 11.61 9.84
C GLY A 298 -12.57 12.90 9.84
N ASP A 299 -12.18 13.86 10.68
CA ASP A 299 -12.94 15.09 10.92
C ASP A 299 -12.13 16.38 10.69
N SER A 300 -10.84 16.27 10.39
CA SER A 300 -9.90 17.39 10.32
C SER A 300 -9.27 17.57 8.92
N PRO A 301 -8.72 18.76 8.60
CA PRO A 301 -7.96 18.98 7.36
C PRO A 301 -6.49 18.53 7.50
N PRO A 302 -5.69 18.48 6.41
CA PRO A 302 -4.26 18.20 6.45
C PRO A 302 -3.42 19.40 6.91
N HIS A 303 -2.20 19.12 7.35
CA HIS A 303 -1.17 20.14 7.58
C HIS A 303 -0.69 20.78 6.26
N GLY A 304 -0.20 22.02 6.36
CA GLY A 304 0.31 22.77 5.22
C GLY A 304 1.72 22.38 4.81
N VAL A 305 2.10 22.72 3.56
CA VAL A 305 3.46 22.50 3.05
C VAL A 305 4.47 23.23 3.94
N GLY A 306 5.42 22.48 4.51
CA GLY A 306 6.48 23.01 5.38
C GLY A 306 6.23 22.87 6.87
N TYR A 307 5.12 22.23 7.29
CA TYR A 307 4.92 21.83 8.69
C TYR A 307 6.01 20.85 9.16
N THR A 308 6.47 19.98 8.25
CA THR A 308 7.57 19.03 8.46
C THR A 308 8.74 19.28 7.52
N ASP A 309 9.91 18.70 7.81
CA ASP A 309 11.07 18.70 6.92
C ASP A 309 10.82 18.02 5.57
N GLN A 310 9.82 17.16 5.50
CA GLN A 310 9.38 16.45 4.30
C GLN A 310 8.62 17.32 3.30
N GLN A 311 8.19 18.53 3.69
CA GLN A 311 7.48 19.50 2.83
C GLN A 311 6.36 18.86 2.00
N ILE A 312 5.57 17.97 2.63
CA ILE A 312 4.53 17.20 1.95
C ILE A 312 3.45 18.14 1.39
N ASN A 313 3.08 17.94 0.13
CA ASN A 313 1.90 18.58 -0.47
C ASN A 313 0.87 17.50 -0.83
N TRP A 314 -0.22 17.43 -0.07
CA TRP A 314 -1.24 16.39 -0.25
C TRP A 314 -1.84 16.36 -1.67
N HIS A 315 -1.86 17.48 -2.41
CA HIS A 315 -2.33 17.47 -3.81
C HIS A 315 -1.41 16.67 -4.72
N GLN A 316 -0.09 16.74 -4.50
CA GLN A 316 0.89 15.96 -5.26
C GLN A 316 0.79 14.48 -4.89
N GLU A 317 0.64 14.19 -3.59
CA GLU A 317 0.46 12.81 -3.13
C GLU A 317 -0.84 12.19 -3.67
N LEU A 318 -1.90 12.97 -3.79
CA LEU A 318 -3.16 12.55 -4.43
C LEU A 318 -2.98 12.33 -5.95
N GLU A 319 -2.25 13.20 -6.64
CA GLU A 319 -1.97 13.04 -8.07
C GLU A 319 -1.18 11.75 -8.36
N LEU A 320 -0.26 11.37 -7.46
CA LEU A 320 0.45 10.09 -7.54
C LEU A 320 -0.50 8.90 -7.33
N LEU A 321 -1.35 8.92 -6.30
CA LEU A 321 -2.34 7.86 -6.05
C LEU A 321 -3.33 7.70 -7.22
N THR A 322 -3.82 8.80 -7.76
CA THR A 322 -4.73 8.78 -8.91
C THR A 322 -4.03 8.29 -10.18
N GLY A 323 -2.75 8.63 -10.37
CA GLY A 323 -1.89 8.04 -11.41
C GLY A 323 -1.72 6.52 -11.26
N MET A 324 -1.78 5.98 -10.03
CA MET A 324 -1.81 4.54 -9.76
C MET A 324 -3.21 3.90 -9.97
N GLY A 325 -4.22 4.69 -10.36
CA GLY A 325 -5.60 4.26 -10.53
C GLY A 325 -6.38 4.12 -9.22
N VAL A 326 -5.88 4.71 -8.12
CA VAL A 326 -6.55 4.71 -6.81
C VAL A 326 -7.56 5.85 -6.76
N LYS A 327 -8.84 5.50 -6.58
CA LYS A 327 -9.89 6.47 -6.21
C LYS A 327 -9.81 6.75 -4.72
N VAL A 328 -10.03 7.99 -4.30
CA VAL A 328 -9.98 8.36 -2.88
C VAL A 328 -11.37 8.77 -2.43
N TYR A 329 -11.92 8.05 -1.46
CA TYR A 329 -13.19 8.36 -0.82
C TYR A 329 -12.93 9.23 0.40
N GLY A 330 -13.55 10.41 0.44
CA GLY A 330 -13.45 11.32 1.56
C GLY A 330 -14.62 11.12 2.53
N VAL A 331 -14.41 10.39 3.61
CA VAL A 331 -15.43 10.12 4.64
C VAL A 331 -15.27 11.13 5.78
N HIS A 332 -16.17 12.10 5.83
CA HIS A 332 -16.08 13.21 6.76
C HIS A 332 -16.97 13.00 8.00
N ALA A 333 -16.34 12.80 9.17
CA ALA A 333 -16.95 12.31 10.40
C ALA A 333 -17.28 13.43 11.42
N GLY A 334 -18.14 14.37 11.05
CA GLY A 334 -18.67 15.38 12.01
C GLY A 334 -17.77 16.58 12.29
N GLY A 335 -16.84 16.89 11.39
CA GLY A 335 -15.91 18.02 11.49
C GLY A 335 -16.43 19.38 11.01
N SER A 336 -15.51 20.34 10.89
CA SER A 336 -15.80 21.71 10.47
C SER A 336 -16.14 21.86 8.98
N VAL A 337 -16.70 23.00 8.59
CA VAL A 337 -16.85 23.36 7.16
C VAL A 337 -15.49 23.41 6.45
N GLY A 338 -14.43 23.80 7.17
CA GLY A 338 -13.08 23.85 6.63
C GLY A 338 -12.54 22.46 6.30
N SER A 339 -12.74 21.47 7.16
CA SER A 339 -12.32 20.09 6.89
C SER A 339 -13.18 19.43 5.81
N ARG A 340 -14.49 19.67 5.79
CA ARG A 340 -15.38 19.20 4.71
C ARG A 340 -14.83 19.47 3.31
N LEU A 341 -14.34 20.70 3.09
CA LEU A 341 -13.80 21.14 1.81
C LEU A 341 -12.61 20.27 1.34
N PHE A 342 -11.74 19.84 2.26
CA PHE A 342 -10.65 18.93 1.95
C PHE A 342 -11.15 17.54 1.50
N TYR A 343 -12.12 16.96 2.22
CA TYR A 343 -12.68 15.65 1.86
C TYR A 343 -13.44 15.68 0.52
N GLU A 344 -14.16 16.76 0.23
CA GLU A 344 -14.80 16.98 -1.07
C GLU A 344 -13.75 17.05 -2.20
N GLU A 345 -12.68 17.83 -2.01
CA GLU A 345 -11.64 17.96 -3.04
C GLU A 345 -10.83 16.67 -3.25
N LEU A 346 -10.54 15.91 -2.19
CA LEU A 346 -9.94 14.56 -2.29
C LEU A 346 -10.76 13.66 -3.22
N ALA A 347 -12.07 13.61 -2.99
CA ALA A 347 -12.98 12.78 -3.75
C ALA A 347 -13.09 13.24 -5.21
N ASP A 348 -13.36 14.53 -5.42
CA ASP A 348 -13.56 15.11 -6.74
C ASP A 348 -12.33 14.94 -7.64
N ARG A 349 -11.13 15.15 -7.09
CA ARG A 349 -9.88 15.04 -7.87
C ARG A 349 -9.51 13.61 -8.22
N SER A 350 -9.96 12.64 -7.43
CA SER A 350 -9.61 11.23 -7.61
C SER A 350 -10.67 10.40 -8.31
N GLY A 351 -11.84 10.98 -8.59
CA GLY A 351 -13.00 10.24 -9.08
C GLY A 351 -13.57 9.28 -8.03
N GLY A 352 -13.30 9.54 -6.74
CA GLY A 352 -13.95 8.87 -5.62
C GLY A 352 -15.27 9.56 -5.23
N CYS A 353 -15.69 9.40 -3.98
CA CYS A 353 -16.92 10.00 -3.48
C CYS A 353 -16.72 10.62 -2.10
N TYR A 354 -17.27 11.82 -1.89
CA TYR A 354 -17.39 12.42 -0.58
C TYR A 354 -18.60 11.82 0.16
N ILE A 355 -18.38 11.37 1.39
CA ILE A 355 -19.40 10.72 2.21
C ILE A 355 -19.48 11.43 3.55
N PRO A 356 -20.58 12.13 3.87
CA PRO A 356 -20.80 12.66 5.20
C PRO A 356 -21.17 11.53 6.16
N LEU A 357 -20.40 11.36 7.24
CA LEU A 357 -20.68 10.38 8.29
C LEU A 357 -21.14 11.12 9.55
N GLN A 358 -22.46 11.29 9.68
CA GLN A 358 -23.06 12.03 10.81
C GLN A 358 -23.34 11.13 12.02
N HIS A 359 -23.54 9.84 11.77
CA HIS A 359 -23.89 8.87 12.80
C HIS A 359 -23.00 7.63 12.69
N PHE A 360 -22.54 7.15 13.84
CA PHE A 360 -21.60 6.04 13.94
C PHE A 360 -22.25 4.69 13.60
N ASP A 361 -23.58 4.58 13.66
CA ASP A 361 -24.33 3.37 13.31
C ASP A 361 -24.23 3.02 11.81
N ALA A 362 -24.09 4.03 10.96
CA ALA A 362 -23.96 3.89 9.50
C ALA A 362 -22.53 3.53 9.03
N ILE A 363 -21.52 3.54 9.91
CA ILE A 363 -20.12 3.35 9.49
C ILE A 363 -19.90 1.98 8.86
N THR A 364 -20.50 0.92 9.40
CA THR A 364 -20.29 -0.43 8.85
C THR A 364 -20.97 -0.62 7.50
N ASP A 365 -22.12 0.02 7.31
CA ASP A 365 -22.85 -0.07 6.04
C ASP A 365 -22.17 0.78 4.97
N MET A 366 -21.54 1.89 5.36
CA MET A 366 -20.66 2.65 4.48
C MET A 366 -19.46 1.81 4.03
N PHE A 367 -18.82 1.06 4.94
CA PHE A 367 -17.70 0.17 4.59
C PHE A 367 -18.10 -0.86 3.55
N LEU A 368 -19.24 -1.52 3.79
CA LEU A 368 -19.82 -2.49 2.87
C LEU A 368 -20.13 -1.85 1.53
N ALA A 369 -20.84 -0.72 1.53
CA ALA A 369 -21.26 -0.03 0.32
C ALA A 369 -20.10 0.44 -0.55
N VAL A 370 -19.01 0.96 0.03
CA VAL A 370 -17.81 1.36 -0.74
C VAL A 370 -17.15 0.13 -1.39
N CYS A 371 -17.05 -0.99 -0.66
CA CYS A 371 -16.47 -2.21 -1.23
C CYS A 371 -17.35 -2.79 -2.34
N TYR A 372 -18.67 -2.86 -2.12
CA TYR A 372 -19.60 -3.34 -3.14
C TYR A 372 -19.60 -2.44 -4.37
N ARG A 373 -19.56 -1.12 -4.18
CA ARG A 373 -19.43 -0.15 -5.27
C ARG A 373 -18.20 -0.40 -6.15
N GLU A 374 -17.05 -0.67 -5.53
CA GLU A 374 -15.83 -0.94 -6.28
C GLU A 374 -15.78 -2.34 -6.89
N ALA A 375 -16.56 -3.29 -6.35
CA ALA A 375 -16.80 -4.57 -6.99
C ALA A 375 -17.67 -4.41 -8.25
N SER A 376 -18.88 -3.86 -8.10
CA SER A 376 -19.78 -3.50 -9.21
C SER A 376 -20.95 -2.62 -8.76
N ASP A 377 -21.53 -1.89 -9.71
CA ASP A 377 -22.77 -1.12 -9.47
C ASP A 377 -23.95 -2.03 -9.06
N ASP A 378 -24.00 -3.25 -9.59
CA ASP A 378 -25.04 -4.23 -9.29
C ASP A 378 -24.95 -4.73 -7.83
N GLN A 379 -23.73 -5.02 -7.35
CA GLN A 379 -23.50 -5.43 -5.96
C GLN A 379 -23.88 -4.33 -4.96
N LEU A 380 -23.62 -3.06 -5.29
CA LEU A 380 -24.11 -1.95 -4.48
C LEU A 380 -25.64 -1.91 -4.50
N GLY A 381 -26.28 -2.07 -5.67
CA GLY A 381 -27.73 -2.09 -5.80
C GLY A 381 -28.40 -3.20 -4.98
N GLU A 382 -27.85 -4.42 -5.02
CA GLU A 382 -28.31 -5.56 -4.21
C GLU A 382 -28.19 -5.28 -2.71
N PHE A 383 -27.06 -4.70 -2.28
CA PHE A 383 -26.88 -4.33 -0.87
C PHE A 383 -27.86 -3.24 -0.41
N VAL A 384 -28.10 -2.22 -1.25
CA VAL A 384 -29.09 -1.19 -0.94
C VAL A 384 -30.47 -1.80 -0.78
N GLN A 385 -30.87 -2.71 -1.68
CA GLN A 385 -32.16 -3.39 -1.59
C GLN A 385 -32.27 -4.27 -0.33
N GLU A 386 -31.20 -4.96 0.07
CA GLU A 386 -31.15 -5.73 1.31
C GLU A 386 -31.45 -4.85 2.55
N ILE A 387 -30.84 -3.66 2.61
CA ILE A 387 -31.06 -2.71 3.73
C ILE A 387 -32.49 -2.17 3.73
N GLU A 388 -33.09 -1.94 2.55
CA GLU A 388 -34.49 -1.54 2.42
C GLU A 388 -35.44 -2.64 2.90
N ASP A 389 -35.24 -3.88 2.44
CA ASP A 389 -36.08 -5.02 2.75
C ASP A 389 -36.00 -5.39 4.25
N ALA A 390 -34.85 -5.19 4.88
CA ALA A 390 -34.66 -5.35 6.32
C ALA A 390 -35.32 -4.24 7.16
N GLY A 391 -35.77 -3.14 6.53
CA GLY A 391 -36.33 -1.98 7.22
C GLY A 391 -35.28 -1.17 8.00
N GLU A 392 -34.00 -1.30 7.66
CA GLU A 392 -32.87 -0.65 8.35
C GLU A 392 -32.40 0.64 7.65
N MET A 393 -33.15 1.12 6.66
CA MET A 393 -32.82 2.28 5.85
C MET A 393 -33.06 3.60 6.61
N THR A 394 -32.00 4.14 7.23
CA THR A 394 -32.01 5.46 7.89
C THR A 394 -31.69 6.59 6.92
N GLU A 395 -32.00 7.85 7.27
CA GLU A 395 -31.66 9.03 6.45
C GLU A 395 -30.16 9.13 6.17
N ALA A 396 -29.31 8.77 7.15
CA ALA A 396 -27.86 8.75 6.97
C ALA A 396 -27.42 7.70 5.95
N LYS A 397 -27.98 6.49 5.99
CA LYS A 397 -27.70 5.44 5.00
C LYS A 397 -28.18 5.84 3.60
N GLN A 398 -29.38 6.43 3.50
CA GLN A 398 -29.91 6.94 2.23
C GLN A 398 -28.97 7.96 1.59
N GLU A 399 -28.46 8.92 2.35
CA GLU A 399 -27.52 9.93 1.83
C GLU A 399 -26.20 9.29 1.35
N ILE A 400 -25.67 8.30 2.09
CA ILE A 400 -24.48 7.55 1.68
C ILE A 400 -24.73 6.83 0.34
N PHE A 401 -25.82 6.06 0.24
CA PHE A 401 -26.11 5.23 -0.93
C PHE A 401 -26.44 6.08 -2.16
N LYS A 402 -27.16 7.19 -1.98
CA LYS A 402 -27.43 8.15 -3.03
C LYS A 402 -26.14 8.69 -3.64
N ARG A 403 -25.20 9.16 -2.81
CA ARG A 403 -23.92 9.71 -3.29
C ARG A 403 -23.06 8.66 -3.99
N LEU A 404 -23.02 7.44 -3.45
CA LEU A 404 -22.33 6.32 -4.08
C LEU A 404 -22.94 5.94 -5.43
N GLY A 405 -24.26 6.04 -5.59
CA GLY A 405 -24.96 5.76 -6.85
C GLY A 405 -24.82 6.85 -7.92
N GLU A 406 -24.89 8.13 -7.54
CA GLU A 406 -24.90 9.28 -8.46
C GLU A 406 -23.61 9.45 -9.26
N THR A 407 -22.45 9.10 -8.67
CA THR A 407 -21.13 9.16 -9.32
C THR A 407 -20.98 8.26 -10.57
N SER A 408 -21.94 7.36 -10.86
CA SER A 408 -21.91 6.51 -12.07
C SER A 408 -22.50 7.17 -13.31
N LYS A 409 -23.43 8.13 -13.16
CA LYS A 409 -24.31 8.58 -14.25
C LYS A 409 -24.08 10.01 -14.76
N GLU A 410 -23.62 10.95 -13.94
CA GLU A 410 -23.59 12.38 -14.32
C GLU A 410 -22.19 12.98 -14.56
N ASP A 411 -21.10 12.33 -14.13
CA ASP A 411 -19.75 12.95 -14.13
C ASP A 411 -18.91 12.74 -15.40
N LYS A 412 -19.47 12.13 -16.46
CA LYS A 412 -18.73 11.99 -17.74
C LYS A 412 -18.57 13.30 -18.53
N GLU A 413 -19.23 14.40 -18.15
CA GLU A 413 -19.30 15.60 -19.00
C GLU A 413 -18.95 16.96 -18.37
N LYS A 414 -18.55 17.04 -17.09
CA LYS A 414 -18.03 18.28 -16.52
C LYS A 414 -16.62 18.07 -16.01
N LYS A 415 -15.62 18.70 -16.66
CA LYS A 415 -14.33 18.98 -16.01
C LYS A 415 -14.64 19.93 -14.85
N PRO A 416 -14.57 19.50 -13.58
CA PRO A 416 -14.75 20.44 -12.49
C PRO A 416 -13.61 21.46 -12.58
N GLU A 417 -13.95 22.74 -12.44
CA GLU A 417 -12.96 23.77 -12.19
C GLU A 417 -12.13 23.29 -10.99
N ARG A 418 -10.83 23.05 -11.18
CA ARG A 418 -9.94 22.59 -10.10
C ARG A 418 -9.91 23.68 -9.02
N ARG A 419 -10.82 23.59 -8.05
CA ARG A 419 -10.75 24.36 -6.81
C ARG A 419 -9.51 23.84 -6.10
N GLU A 420 -8.47 24.64 -6.01
CA GLU A 420 -7.30 24.34 -5.17
C GLU A 420 -7.56 24.99 -3.82
N ILE A 421 -7.95 24.19 -2.82
CA ILE A 421 -8.18 24.74 -1.48
C ILE A 421 -6.83 25.04 -0.85
N ARG A 422 -6.65 26.32 -0.52
CA ARG A 422 -5.55 26.79 0.32
C ARG A 422 -6.15 27.39 1.57
N TYR A 423 -5.85 26.80 2.71
CA TYR A 423 -6.26 27.37 3.99
C TYR A 423 -5.47 28.65 4.26
N SER A 424 -6.15 29.66 4.78
CA SER A 424 -5.55 30.98 5.02
C SER A 424 -4.34 30.92 5.95
N TRP A 425 -4.31 29.96 6.89
CA TRP A 425 -3.20 29.75 7.82
C TRP A 425 -1.98 29.05 7.21
N TRP A 426 -2.06 28.48 6.01
CA TRP A 426 -0.90 27.94 5.31
C TRP A 426 0.09 29.02 4.84
N ASN A 427 -0.37 30.27 4.73
CA ASN A 427 0.45 31.40 4.26
C ASN A 427 1.12 32.19 5.39
N ASN A 428 0.99 31.78 6.66
CA ASN A 428 1.68 32.42 7.78
C ASN A 428 3.14 31.97 7.82
N GLY A 429 3.91 32.40 6.83
CA GLY A 429 5.36 32.35 6.88
C GLY A 429 5.86 33.26 7.99
N THR A 430 6.21 32.69 9.14
CA THR A 430 7.40 32.98 9.97
C THR A 430 7.23 32.34 11.34
N ALA A 431 8.14 31.43 11.66
CA ALA A 431 8.72 31.15 12.96
C ALA A 431 8.09 31.88 14.17
N THR A 432 7.09 31.26 14.78
CA THR A 432 6.73 31.49 16.18
C THR A 432 7.17 30.27 16.98
N GLU A 433 8.44 30.23 17.41
CA GLU A 433 9.01 29.21 18.32
C GLU A 433 8.49 27.77 18.11
N SER A 434 8.30 27.35 16.85
CA SER A 434 7.55 26.15 16.53
C SER A 434 8.45 24.92 16.62
N LEU A 435 7.98 23.88 17.30
CA LEU A 435 8.58 22.56 17.18
C LEU A 435 8.62 22.18 15.69
N GLN A 436 9.77 21.72 15.23
CA GLN A 436 9.93 21.21 13.88
C GLN A 436 9.98 19.69 13.93
N TYR A 437 9.14 19.03 13.13
CA TYR A 437 9.12 17.58 12.98
C TYR A 437 10.07 17.16 11.86
N LEU A 438 10.95 16.21 12.19
CA LEU A 438 11.99 15.68 11.33
C LEU A 438 11.76 14.19 11.11
N TYR A 439 11.77 13.76 9.86
CA TYR A 439 11.56 12.36 9.49
C TYR A 439 12.88 11.63 9.21
N ASN A 440 13.08 10.49 9.86
CA ASN A 440 14.18 9.60 9.56
C ASN A 440 13.71 8.46 8.64
N GLU A 441 14.01 8.57 7.35
CA GLU A 441 13.71 7.54 6.34
C GLU A 441 14.36 6.18 6.65
N GLN A 442 15.46 6.16 7.40
CA GLN A 442 16.16 4.92 7.67
C GLN A 442 15.45 4.04 8.70
N THR A 443 14.84 4.67 9.69
CA THR A 443 14.18 4.01 10.81
C THR A 443 12.65 4.08 10.72
N ASP A 444 12.10 4.85 9.77
CA ASP A 444 10.67 5.16 9.64
C ASP A 444 10.08 5.78 10.92
N VAL A 445 10.79 6.75 11.49
CA VAL A 445 10.42 7.39 12.78
C VAL A 445 10.49 8.91 12.66
N TRP A 446 9.51 9.57 13.29
CA TRP A 446 9.47 11.02 13.47
C TRP A 446 10.19 11.43 14.76
N SER A 447 10.82 12.60 14.73
CA SER A 447 11.41 13.25 15.90
C SER A 447 11.09 14.74 15.89
N SER A 448 11.13 15.39 17.06
CA SER A 448 10.85 16.83 17.17
C SER A 448 12.07 17.58 17.69
N GLN A 449 12.32 18.76 17.13
CA GLN A 449 13.35 19.68 17.59
C GLN A 449 12.76 21.05 17.85
N ARG A 450 13.05 21.65 19.01
CA ARG A 450 12.76 23.07 19.23
C ARG A 450 13.83 23.92 18.56
N SER A 451 13.39 24.80 17.67
CA SER A 451 14.25 25.82 17.09
C SER A 451 14.79 26.74 18.21
N THR A 452 16.08 26.65 18.51
CA THR A 452 16.80 27.59 19.37
C THR A 452 17.43 28.69 18.53
N ASN A 453 16.62 29.45 17.79
CA ASN A 453 17.14 30.65 17.13
C ASN A 453 17.38 31.73 18.17
N THR A 454 18.58 31.77 18.72
CA THR A 454 19.10 32.99 19.35
C THR A 454 19.20 34.05 18.23
N PRO A 455 18.64 35.25 18.38
CA PRO A 455 18.74 36.25 17.33
C PRO A 455 20.21 36.59 17.14
N SER A 456 20.78 36.18 16.00
CA SER A 456 22.09 36.62 15.56
C SER A 456 22.07 38.15 15.52
N ARG A 457 22.78 38.77 16.46
CA ARG A 457 23.05 40.21 16.42
C ARG A 457 23.83 40.45 15.13
N TYR A 458 23.14 40.97 14.12
CA TYR A 458 23.76 41.65 13.00
C TYR A 458 24.66 42.76 13.58
N ILE A 459 25.97 42.50 13.63
CA ILE A 459 26.98 43.54 13.80
C ILE A 459 27.14 44.15 12.40
N GLY A 460 26.38 45.20 12.14
CA GLY A 460 26.57 46.02 10.95
C GLY A 460 27.94 46.69 10.96
N PRO A 461 28.53 46.98 9.79
CA PRO A 461 29.86 47.55 9.69
C PRO A 461 29.91 48.96 10.28
N THR A 462 30.96 49.18 11.06
CA THR A 462 31.33 50.44 11.70
C THR A 462 31.53 51.53 10.64
N SER A 463 30.81 52.66 10.74
CA SER A 463 31.17 53.89 10.04
C SER A 463 31.30 55.04 11.05
N LEU A 464 32.45 55.70 10.99
CA LEU A 464 32.83 56.86 11.81
C LEU A 464 32.21 58.16 11.26
N SER A 465 31.71 58.99 12.18
CA SER A 465 31.61 60.47 12.14
C SER A 465 30.68 61.09 11.08
N THR A 466 29.79 62.03 11.40
CA THR A 466 30.09 63.37 11.95
C THR A 466 28.82 64.04 12.51
N SER A 467 29.07 64.99 13.41
CA SER A 467 28.13 65.83 14.16
C SER A 467 27.18 66.70 13.32
N GLY A 468 25.92 66.84 13.75
CA GLY A 468 25.01 67.87 13.28
C GLY A 468 23.77 68.03 14.16
N ARG A 469 23.79 69.04 15.03
CA ARG A 469 22.71 69.45 15.96
C ARG A 469 21.55 70.10 15.18
N SER A 470 20.30 69.71 15.41
CA SER A 470 19.18 70.68 15.48
C SER A 470 17.94 70.13 16.20
N LYS A 471 17.29 71.00 16.97
CA LYS A 471 16.16 70.75 17.89
C LYS A 471 14.80 70.96 17.19
N LYS A 472 13.74 70.53 17.92
CA LYS A 472 12.30 70.95 17.88
C LYS A 472 11.40 70.12 16.93
N ILE A 473 10.14 69.73 17.23
CA ILE A 473 9.09 70.12 18.20
C ILE A 473 8.12 68.92 18.39
N ARG A 474 7.46 68.82 19.57
CA ARG A 474 6.32 67.91 19.85
C ARG A 474 5.03 68.44 19.23
N GLN A 475 4.17 67.57 18.71
CA GLN A 475 2.71 67.79 18.77
C GLN A 475 1.93 66.47 18.76
N SER A 476 1.07 66.33 19.78
CA SER A 476 0.12 65.26 20.03
C SER A 476 -1.21 65.56 19.36
N PHE A 477 -1.86 64.58 18.73
CA PHE A 477 -3.30 64.60 18.51
C PHE A 477 -3.91 63.19 18.66
N ARG A 478 -4.70 63.02 19.72
CA ARG A 478 -5.74 61.98 19.84
C ARG A 478 -6.94 62.40 19.01
N LYS A 479 -7.54 61.49 18.24
CA LYS A 479 -8.92 61.63 17.75
C LYS A 479 -9.76 60.45 18.19
N LYS A 480 -10.90 60.80 18.78
CA LYS A 480 -11.99 59.95 19.29
C LYS A 480 -12.70 59.24 18.12
N LEU A 481 -13.07 57.98 18.33
CA LEU A 481 -14.11 57.30 17.58
C LEU A 481 -15.43 57.56 18.30
N ASP A 482 -16.38 58.16 17.58
CA ASP A 482 -17.73 58.40 18.06
C ASP A 482 -18.68 57.36 17.44
N THR A 483 -19.70 57.05 18.22
CA THR A 483 -20.68 55.98 17.99
C THR A 483 -21.94 56.61 17.43
N LYS A 484 -22.61 55.96 16.45
CA LYS A 484 -24.08 55.72 16.37
C LYS A 484 -24.66 55.76 14.95
N ALA A 485 -25.17 54.59 14.57
CA ALA A 485 -26.60 54.25 14.38
C ALA A 485 -27.40 54.70 13.15
N CYS A 486 -28.22 53.71 12.72
CA CYS A 486 -29.57 53.82 12.14
C CYS A 486 -29.64 54.18 10.62
N VAL A 487 -30.53 53.64 9.78
CA VAL A 487 -31.95 53.28 9.94
C VAL A 487 -32.38 52.24 8.88
N LEU A 488 -33.35 51.42 9.29
CA LEU A 488 -34.39 50.67 8.57
C LEU A 488 -34.72 51.02 7.10
N MET A 489 -35.10 50.00 6.31
CA MET A 489 -36.51 49.67 6.05
C MET A 489 -36.70 48.16 5.86
#